data_AF-A0A522QXS4-F1
#
_entry.id   AF-A0A522QXS4-F1
#
_cell.length_a   1.000
_cell.length_b   1.000
_cell.length_c   1.000
_cell.angle_alpha   90.00
_cell.angle_beta   90.00
_cell.angle_gamma   90.00
#
_symmetry.space_group_name_H-M   'P 1'
#
loop_
_entity.id
_entity.type
_entity.pdbx_description
1 polymer ?
#
loop_
_entity_poly.entity_id
_entity_poly.type
_entity_poly.pdbx_seq_one_letter_code
_entity_poly.pdbx_strand_id
1 'polypeptide(L)'
;MADMDKNAIAQALRELDWKSVPARNREAIEQAIAALDCGDQKQPLADEAAVAPPVDMPTPIWWINHGTYGQITTRADEAERARKAGAAIYEYRADHAAARNDGRAPLEIAGATAALRECLAAEEAWSWMAQFEGDDAVDEVERARAAIRRAAARKTARKLLDAAPVAPAALKAGDPFRGGTFVGTHGEIEDALDKAGAPMQDGARWLTFPERIAALVAPAAAVPLTVAQRDSIWVAAEALEKSEEHSHAAELRAMLKTAPASTVAADALAPIPMLLFCPACGLQHIDAPEPAREGEKAWDNPPHRSHKCRACEAVWRPADVPTVGVASIQTSGQADNWDGSAHTVAAGAVRTVTIDEVEKSFLFKLLSFAWEVDIMWHRDRNEIRRIKLDVRDGVSMAPGLVERRVDLIREFVTTGRNAFSSDAGADGELVTADQTAEAAQ
;
A
#
# COMPACT_ATOMS: atom_id res chain seq x y z
N MET A 1 -19.60 -26.44 21.16
CA MET A 1 -19.06 -25.74 22.33
C MET A 1 -20.21 -25.58 23.30
N ALA A 2 -20.05 -25.99 24.56
CA ALA A 2 -21.11 -25.90 25.56
C ALA A 2 -21.46 -24.42 25.80
N ASP A 3 -22.76 -24.10 25.84
CA ASP A 3 -23.27 -22.79 26.27
C ASP A 3 -22.76 -22.56 27.70
N MET A 4 -21.78 -21.68 27.84
CA MET A 4 -21.25 -21.33 29.15
C MET A 4 -22.28 -20.41 29.80
N ASP A 5 -22.86 -20.86 30.91
CA ASP A 5 -23.95 -20.16 31.60
C ASP A 5 -23.53 -18.72 31.93
N LYS A 6 -24.12 -17.74 31.23
CA LYS A 6 -23.84 -16.31 31.41
C LYS A 6 -24.02 -15.89 32.89
N ASN A 7 -24.93 -16.54 33.61
CA ASN A 7 -25.16 -16.28 35.02
C ASN A 7 -24.00 -16.78 35.89
N ALA A 8 -23.39 -17.92 35.55
CA ALA A 8 -22.23 -18.44 36.27
C ALA A 8 -21.01 -17.52 36.10
N ILE A 9 -20.85 -16.92 34.92
CA ILE A 9 -19.77 -15.94 34.65
C ILE A 9 -20.01 -14.64 35.45
N ALA A 10 -21.22 -14.10 35.42
CA ALA A 10 -21.57 -12.91 36.20
C ALA A 10 -21.36 -13.15 37.70
N GLN A 11 -21.74 -14.33 38.19
CA GLN A 11 -21.53 -14.71 39.59
C GLN A 11 -20.05 -14.81 39.95
N ALA A 12 -19.22 -15.45 39.12
CA ALA A 12 -17.78 -15.54 39.35
C ALA A 12 -17.10 -14.17 39.37
N LEU A 13 -17.54 -13.23 38.53
CA LEU A 13 -17.02 -11.85 38.53
C LEU A 13 -17.40 -11.08 39.81
N ARG A 14 -18.59 -11.32 40.37
CA ARG A 14 -19.02 -10.71 41.64
C ARG A 14 -18.27 -11.24 42.86
N GLU A 15 -17.84 -12.50 42.81
CA GLU A 15 -17.11 -13.16 43.90
C GLU A 15 -15.61 -12.81 43.93
N LEU A 16 -15.11 -12.04 42.97
CA LEU A 16 -13.74 -11.54 43.00
C LEU A 16 -13.49 -10.69 44.26
N ASP A 17 -12.35 -10.91 44.91
CA ASP A 17 -11.89 -10.02 45.98
C ASP A 17 -11.48 -8.67 45.39
N TRP A 18 -12.39 -7.70 45.43
CA TRP A 18 -12.21 -6.35 44.87
C TRP A 18 -10.99 -5.61 45.40
N LYS A 19 -10.45 -5.97 46.58
CA LYS A 19 -9.21 -5.38 47.10
C LYS A 19 -8.00 -5.80 46.27
N SER A 20 -8.04 -6.98 45.66
CA SER A 20 -6.98 -7.48 44.79
C SER A 20 -7.10 -6.98 43.34
N VAL A 21 -8.25 -6.44 42.94
CA VAL A 21 -8.49 -5.93 41.58
C VAL A 21 -7.94 -4.50 41.44
N PRO A 22 -7.00 -4.24 40.49
CA PRO A 22 -6.48 -2.89 40.24
C PRO A 22 -7.59 -1.89 39.91
N ALA A 23 -7.52 -0.68 40.48
CA ALA A 23 -8.57 0.33 40.36
C ALA A 23 -9.01 0.60 38.91
N ARG A 24 -8.06 0.67 37.97
CA ARG A 24 -8.33 0.89 36.54
C ARG A 24 -9.17 -0.19 35.86
N ASN A 25 -9.27 -1.39 36.44
CA ASN A 25 -10.01 -2.51 35.85
C ASN A 25 -11.40 -2.67 36.47
N ARG A 26 -11.71 -1.97 37.57
CA ARG A 26 -12.95 -2.19 38.31
C ARG A 26 -14.18 -1.78 37.52
N GLU A 27 -14.12 -0.62 36.86
CA GLU A 27 -15.20 -0.10 36.03
C GLU A 27 -15.54 -1.04 34.86
N ALA A 28 -14.53 -1.60 34.19
CA ALA A 28 -14.73 -2.55 33.10
C ALA A 28 -15.39 -3.86 33.57
N ILE A 29 -15.03 -4.34 34.77
CA ILE A 29 -15.64 -5.54 35.36
C ILE A 29 -17.09 -5.27 35.77
N GLU A 30 -17.39 -4.10 36.34
CA GLU A 30 -18.76 -3.69 36.67
C GLU A 30 -19.62 -3.58 35.41
N GLN A 31 -19.10 -2.98 34.33
CA GLN A 31 -19.80 -2.92 33.04
C GLN A 31 -20.04 -4.30 32.44
N ALA A 32 -19.09 -5.23 32.57
CA ALA A 32 -19.26 -6.60 32.10
C ALA A 32 -20.33 -7.37 32.89
N ILE A 33 -20.39 -7.20 34.21
CA ILE A 33 -21.45 -7.77 35.05
C ILE A 33 -22.81 -7.21 34.62
N ALA A 34 -22.92 -5.88 34.46
CA ALA A 34 -24.16 -5.24 34.02
C ALA A 34 -24.62 -5.74 32.64
N ALA A 35 -23.70 -5.92 31.69
CA ALA A 35 -24.01 -6.45 30.37
C ALA A 35 -24.49 -7.91 30.41
N LEU A 36 -23.92 -8.73 31.31
CA LEU A 36 -24.36 -10.12 31.50
C LEU A 36 -25.73 -10.19 32.19
N ASP A 37 -26.03 -9.28 33.12
CA ASP A 37 -27.30 -9.22 33.86
C ASP A 37 -28.48 -8.71 33.03
N CYS A 38 -28.22 -7.77 32.12
CA CYS A 38 -29.28 -7.20 31.29
C CYS A 38 -29.94 -8.23 30.34
N GLY A 39 -29.31 -9.39 30.13
CA GLY A 39 -29.77 -10.40 29.19
C GLY A 39 -29.92 -9.83 27.77
N ASP A 40 -30.23 -10.69 26.79
CA ASP A 40 -30.58 -10.23 25.43
C ASP A 40 -32.00 -9.61 25.43
N GLN A 41 -32.27 -8.62 26.28
CA GLN A 41 -33.48 -7.81 26.18
C GLN A 41 -33.36 -6.93 24.93
N LYS A 42 -33.83 -7.47 23.80
CA LYS A 42 -34.24 -6.66 22.64
C LYS A 42 -35.10 -5.51 23.17
N GLN A 43 -34.58 -4.30 23.13
CA GLN A 43 -35.37 -3.09 23.36
C GLN A 43 -36.65 -3.16 22.52
N PRO A 44 -37.84 -3.00 23.11
CA PRO A 44 -39.04 -2.77 22.33
C PRO A 44 -38.91 -1.41 21.64
N LEU A 45 -38.77 -1.42 20.32
CA LEU A 45 -38.96 -0.24 19.48
C LEU A 45 -40.41 0.23 19.68
N ALA A 46 -40.57 1.30 20.46
CA ALA A 46 -41.83 2.01 20.57
C ALA A 46 -42.06 2.81 19.29
N ASP A 47 -43.24 2.62 18.71
CA ASP A 47 -43.79 3.38 17.59
C ASP A 47 -43.94 4.86 17.97
N GLU A 48 -43.00 5.70 17.53
CA GLU A 48 -43.25 7.13 17.34
C GLU A 48 -42.56 7.60 16.06
N ALA A 49 -43.40 7.83 15.04
CA ALA A 49 -43.04 8.31 13.73
C ALA A 49 -42.59 9.78 13.81
N ALA A 50 -41.28 9.98 13.92
CA ALA A 50 -40.61 11.15 13.37
C ALA A 50 -39.73 10.64 12.23
N VAL A 51 -40.03 11.05 10.99
CA VAL A 51 -39.20 10.76 9.82
C VAL A 51 -37.80 11.31 10.08
N ALA A 52 -36.88 10.44 10.47
CA ALA A 52 -35.46 10.76 10.49
C ALA A 52 -35.07 11.20 9.06
N PRO A 53 -34.27 12.28 8.90
CA PRO A 53 -33.76 12.64 7.59
C PRO A 53 -33.03 11.42 7.00
N PRO A 54 -33.15 11.17 5.70
CA PRO A 54 -32.49 10.03 5.07
C PRO A 54 -31.00 10.10 5.40
N VAL A 55 -30.49 9.00 5.95
CA VAL A 55 -29.06 8.77 6.17
C VAL A 55 -28.31 9.21 4.91
N ASP A 56 -27.32 10.11 5.07
CA ASP A 56 -26.51 10.66 3.99
C ASP A 56 -25.96 9.52 3.12
N MET A 57 -26.64 9.25 2.00
CA MET A 57 -26.12 8.36 0.99
C MET A 57 -24.88 9.03 0.41
N PRO A 58 -23.74 8.32 0.31
CA PRO A 58 -22.53 8.91 -0.25
C PRO A 58 -22.85 9.45 -1.65
N THR A 59 -22.44 10.69 -1.89
CA THR A 59 -22.68 11.37 -3.16
C THR A 59 -22.12 10.50 -4.29
N PRO A 60 -22.91 10.19 -5.34
CA PRO A 60 -22.43 9.42 -6.47
C PRO A 60 -21.20 10.08 -7.09
N ILE A 61 -20.29 9.24 -7.59
CA ILE A 61 -19.08 9.68 -8.30
C ILE A 61 -19.26 9.33 -9.77
N TRP A 62 -18.99 10.26 -10.67
CA TRP A 62 -19.04 10.04 -12.11
C TRP A 62 -17.64 10.11 -12.73
N TRP A 63 -17.35 9.20 -13.65
CA TRP A 63 -16.22 9.30 -14.57
C TRP A 63 -16.72 9.69 -15.95
N ILE A 64 -16.17 10.77 -16.50
CA ILE A 64 -16.51 11.36 -17.80
C ILE A 64 -15.36 11.08 -18.75
N ASN A 65 -15.63 10.41 -19.86
CA ASN A 65 -14.65 10.13 -20.89
C ASN A 65 -14.73 11.18 -22.01
N HIS A 66 -13.66 11.95 -22.18
CA HIS A 66 -13.51 12.95 -23.25
C HIS A 66 -12.75 12.41 -24.48
N GLY A 67 -12.59 11.09 -24.59
CA GLY A 67 -11.87 10.40 -25.67
C GLY A 67 -10.39 10.23 -25.34
N THR A 68 -9.64 11.34 -25.25
CA THR A 68 -8.18 11.29 -24.98
C THR A 68 -7.82 11.40 -23.50
N TYR A 69 -8.77 11.81 -22.65
CA TYR A 69 -8.59 11.89 -21.20
C TYR A 69 -9.92 11.66 -20.48
N GLY A 70 -9.85 11.34 -19.19
CA GLY A 70 -11.01 11.18 -18.31
C GLY A 70 -11.04 12.23 -17.20
N GLN A 71 -12.23 12.59 -16.75
CA GLN A 71 -12.46 13.47 -15.60
C GLN A 71 -13.33 12.76 -14.56
N ILE A 72 -12.96 12.83 -13.28
CA ILE A 72 -13.80 12.36 -12.16
C ILE A 72 -14.51 13.57 -11.56
N THR A 73 -15.81 13.47 -11.31
CA THR A 73 -16.59 14.52 -10.65
C THR A 73 -17.60 13.94 -9.65
N THR A 74 -17.86 14.66 -8.57
CA THR A 74 -18.96 14.41 -7.62
C THR A 74 -20.16 15.32 -7.87
N ARG A 75 -20.11 16.11 -8.95
CA ARG A 75 -21.15 17.08 -9.30
C ARG A 75 -22.07 16.54 -10.39
N ALA A 76 -23.31 16.30 -10.02
CA ALA A 76 -24.33 15.80 -10.95
C ALA A 76 -24.53 16.73 -12.17
N ASP A 77 -24.40 18.04 -11.98
CA ASP A 77 -24.57 19.03 -13.06
C ASP A 77 -23.44 18.99 -14.09
N GLU A 78 -22.22 18.65 -13.68
CA GLU A 78 -21.08 18.46 -14.58
C GLU A 78 -21.23 17.18 -15.42
N ALA A 79 -21.62 16.07 -14.78
CA ALA A 79 -21.92 14.83 -15.48
C ALA A 79 -23.05 15.03 -16.50
N GLU A 80 -24.14 15.71 -16.13
CA GLU A 80 -25.24 15.96 -17.07
C GLU A 80 -24.85 16.85 -18.25
N ARG A 81 -24.02 17.88 -18.03
CA ARG A 81 -23.47 18.71 -19.13
C ARG A 81 -22.62 17.88 -20.09
N ALA A 82 -21.74 17.04 -19.57
CA ALA A 82 -20.90 16.18 -20.40
C ALA A 82 -21.72 15.15 -21.18
N ARG A 83 -22.79 14.61 -20.59
CA ARG A 83 -23.73 13.70 -21.25
C ARG A 83 -24.39 14.37 -22.45
N LYS A 84 -24.87 15.60 -22.27
CA LYS A 84 -25.46 16.42 -23.35
C LYS A 84 -24.46 16.77 -24.45
N ALA A 85 -23.17 16.86 -24.12
CA ALA A 85 -22.10 17.07 -25.08
C ALA A 85 -21.66 15.79 -25.82
N GLY A 86 -22.26 14.63 -25.53
CA GLY A 86 -21.95 13.35 -26.17
C GLY A 86 -20.78 12.59 -25.55
N ALA A 87 -20.30 12.99 -24.37
CA ALA A 87 -19.28 12.24 -23.64
C ALA A 87 -19.85 10.94 -23.06
N ALA A 88 -19.05 9.87 -23.03
CA ALA A 88 -19.43 8.64 -22.33
C ALA A 88 -19.25 8.83 -20.82
N ILE A 89 -20.24 8.45 -20.02
CA ILE A 89 -20.26 8.67 -18.57
C ILE A 89 -20.55 7.37 -17.84
N TYR A 90 -19.79 7.15 -16.77
CA TYR A 90 -19.90 5.99 -15.91
C TYR A 90 -20.19 6.48 -14.50
N GLU A 91 -21.32 6.04 -13.94
CA GLU A 91 -21.73 6.38 -12.58
C GLU A 91 -21.31 5.27 -11.63
N TYR A 92 -20.55 5.63 -10.61
CA TYR A 92 -20.14 4.75 -9.53
C TYR A 92 -20.97 5.11 -8.30
N ARG A 93 -21.85 4.19 -7.93
CA ARG A 93 -22.50 4.21 -6.63
C ARG A 93 -21.76 3.23 -5.73
N ALA A 94 -21.43 3.68 -4.53
CA ALA A 94 -21.06 2.75 -3.48
C ALA A 94 -22.33 1.94 -3.16
N ASP A 95 -22.42 0.72 -3.69
CA ASP A 95 -23.42 -0.22 -3.21
C ASP A 95 -23.06 -0.50 -1.75
N HIS A 96 -23.89 0.00 -0.84
CA HIS A 96 -24.02 -0.64 0.45
C HIS A 96 -24.53 -2.05 0.15
N ALA A 97 -23.59 -3.00 0.04
CA ALA A 97 -23.91 -4.37 0.35
C ALA A 97 -24.47 -4.31 1.77
N ALA A 98 -25.81 -4.30 1.88
CA ALA A 98 -26.49 -4.47 3.13
C ALA A 98 -25.88 -5.73 3.72
N ALA A 99 -25.04 -5.56 4.74
CA ALA A 99 -24.44 -6.66 5.44
C ALA A 99 -25.61 -7.53 5.89
N ARG A 100 -25.83 -8.65 5.20
CA ARG A 100 -26.65 -9.70 5.75
C ARG A 100 -25.94 -10.07 7.03
N ASN A 101 -26.60 -9.76 8.13
CA ASN A 101 -26.05 -9.83 9.46
C ASN A 101 -26.18 -11.29 9.94
N ASP A 102 -25.71 -12.24 9.14
CA ASP A 102 -25.38 -13.58 9.57
C ASP A 102 -24.05 -13.44 10.33
N GLY A 103 -24.14 -13.21 11.65
CA GLY A 103 -23.05 -12.85 12.58
C GLY A 103 -21.88 -13.83 12.70
N ARG A 104 -21.59 -14.62 11.66
CA ARG A 104 -20.48 -15.57 11.52
C ARG A 104 -19.27 -14.98 10.82
N ALA A 105 -19.46 -14.19 9.75
CA ALA A 105 -18.36 -13.73 8.90
C ALA A 105 -17.34 -12.77 9.57
N PRO A 106 -17.75 -11.79 10.41
CA PRO A 106 -16.80 -10.85 11.00
C PRO A 106 -15.85 -11.52 12.02
N LEU A 107 -16.34 -12.52 12.76
CA LEU A 107 -15.57 -13.26 13.77
C LEU A 107 -14.53 -14.19 13.14
N GLU A 108 -14.86 -14.83 12.01
CA GLU A 108 -13.95 -15.72 11.30
C GLU A 108 -12.80 -14.95 10.63
N ILE A 109 -13.08 -13.78 10.04
CA ILE A 109 -12.04 -12.91 9.45
C ILE A 109 -11.16 -12.28 10.54
N ALA A 110 -11.72 -11.85 11.66
CA ALA A 110 -10.95 -11.34 12.79
C ALA A 110 -10.04 -12.43 13.39
N GLY A 111 -10.55 -13.65 13.54
CA GLY A 111 -9.77 -14.80 14.02
C GLY A 111 -8.63 -15.20 13.09
N ALA A 112 -8.89 -15.24 11.77
CA ALA A 112 -7.86 -15.52 10.78
C ALA A 112 -6.78 -14.43 10.74
N THR A 113 -7.18 -13.16 10.85
CA THR A 113 -6.26 -12.03 10.88
C THR A 113 -5.40 -12.04 12.14
N ALA A 114 -5.97 -12.36 13.31
CA ALA A 114 -5.22 -12.49 14.56
C ALA A 114 -4.20 -13.63 14.50
N ALA A 115 -4.60 -14.80 13.98
CA ALA A 115 -3.71 -15.96 13.83
C ALA A 115 -2.55 -15.68 12.85
N LEU A 116 -2.80 -14.96 11.76
CA LEU A 116 -1.76 -14.49 10.82
C LEU A 116 -0.80 -13.49 11.47
N ARG A 117 -1.33 -12.57 12.29
CA ARG A 117 -0.51 -11.60 13.03
C ARG A 117 0.41 -12.28 14.04
N GLU A 118 -0.10 -13.29 14.75
CA GLU A 118 0.68 -14.07 15.71
C GLU A 118 1.74 -14.94 15.01
N CYS A 119 1.43 -15.52 13.85
CA CYS A 119 2.41 -16.18 12.97
C CYS A 119 3.56 -15.23 12.60
N LEU A 120 3.25 -14.03 12.11
CA LEU A 120 4.25 -13.06 11.64
C LEU A 120 5.12 -12.54 12.78
N ALA A 121 4.52 -12.21 13.93
CA ALA A 121 5.26 -11.80 15.12
C ALA A 121 6.22 -12.89 15.63
N ALA A 122 5.80 -14.16 15.54
CA ALA A 122 6.67 -15.29 15.88
C ALA A 122 7.83 -15.49 14.89
N GLU A 123 7.63 -15.20 13.60
CA GLU A 123 8.70 -15.26 12.60
C GLU A 123 9.70 -14.09 12.73
N GLU A 124 9.22 -12.88 13.03
CA GLU A 124 10.09 -11.72 13.30
C GLU A 124 10.93 -11.91 14.57
N ALA A 125 10.34 -12.37 15.67
CA ALA A 125 11.07 -12.65 16.90
C ALA A 125 12.17 -13.70 16.68
N TRP A 126 11.89 -14.72 15.85
CA TRP A 126 12.88 -15.73 15.49
C TRP A 126 14.01 -15.18 14.60
N SER A 127 13.65 -14.36 13.60
CA SER A 127 14.65 -13.71 12.75
C SER A 127 15.58 -12.81 13.56
N TRP A 128 15.05 -12.14 14.59
CA TRP A 128 15.85 -11.30 15.49
C TRP A 128 16.79 -12.13 16.37
N MET A 129 16.29 -13.20 17.01
CA MET A 129 17.13 -14.10 17.82
C MET A 129 18.24 -14.77 17.00
N ALA A 130 17.94 -15.18 15.76
CA ALA A 130 18.93 -15.81 14.87
C ALA A 130 20.01 -14.83 14.34
N GLN A 131 19.77 -13.52 14.42
CA GLN A 131 20.66 -12.50 13.86
C GLN A 131 21.58 -11.85 14.91
N PHE A 132 21.21 -11.88 16.19
CA PHE A 132 21.91 -11.12 17.25
C PHE A 132 22.52 -11.98 18.37
N GLU A 133 22.12 -13.23 18.52
CA GLU A 133 22.73 -14.15 19.48
C GLU A 133 23.55 -15.18 18.71
N GLY A 134 24.87 -15.21 18.91
CA GLY A 134 25.74 -16.22 18.29
C GLY A 134 25.19 -17.64 18.57
N ASP A 135 25.44 -18.57 17.64
CA ASP A 135 24.83 -19.92 17.57
C ASP A 135 24.82 -20.73 18.90
N ASP A 136 25.66 -20.36 19.86
CA ASP A 136 25.81 -21.02 21.16
C ASP A 136 24.91 -20.47 22.29
N ALA A 137 24.18 -19.36 22.09
CA ALA A 137 23.47 -18.67 23.18
C ALA A 137 21.95 -18.96 23.27
N VAL A 138 21.32 -19.48 22.21
CA VAL A 138 19.89 -19.76 22.22
C VAL A 138 19.62 -21.15 22.81
N ASP A 139 19.08 -21.18 24.03
CA ASP A 139 18.63 -22.39 24.74
C ASP A 139 17.80 -23.30 23.82
N GLU A 140 18.21 -24.56 23.70
CA GLU A 140 17.57 -25.59 22.89
C GLU A 140 16.08 -25.76 23.25
N VAL A 141 15.72 -25.46 24.50
CA VAL A 141 14.33 -25.44 25.00
C VAL A 141 13.52 -24.31 24.36
N GLU A 142 14.06 -23.11 24.21
CA GLU A 142 13.36 -21.99 23.55
C GLU A 142 13.26 -22.20 22.04
N ARG A 143 14.26 -22.83 21.42
CA ARG A 143 14.17 -23.27 20.01
C ARG A 143 13.03 -24.26 19.80
N ALA A 144 12.91 -25.25 20.70
CA ALA A 144 11.82 -26.22 20.65
C ALA A 144 10.44 -25.56 20.86
N ARG A 145 10.32 -24.61 21.79
CA ARG A 145 9.07 -23.87 22.05
C ARG A 145 8.65 -22.99 20.87
N ALA A 146 9.59 -22.31 20.22
CA ALA A 146 9.31 -21.50 19.03
C ALA A 146 8.87 -22.39 17.85
N ALA A 147 9.52 -23.54 17.65
CA ALA A 147 9.14 -24.50 16.61
C ALA A 147 7.72 -25.06 16.84
N ILE A 148 7.35 -25.38 18.08
CA ILE A 148 5.99 -25.83 18.44
C ILE A 148 4.95 -24.74 18.16
N ARG A 149 5.21 -23.49 18.55
CA ARG A 149 4.32 -22.35 18.27
C ARG A 149 4.10 -22.15 16.77
N ARG A 150 5.16 -22.22 15.97
CA ARG A 150 5.09 -22.11 14.50
C ARG A 150 4.27 -23.24 13.88
N ALA A 151 4.46 -24.48 14.35
CA ALA A 151 3.70 -25.63 13.87
C ALA A 151 2.20 -25.52 14.22
N ALA A 152 1.88 -25.06 15.44
CA ALA A 152 0.51 -24.84 15.88
C ALA A 152 -0.18 -23.75 15.04
N ALA A 153 0.49 -22.62 14.81
CA ALA A 153 -0.07 -21.50 14.07
C ALA A 153 -0.29 -21.85 12.57
N ARG A 154 0.64 -22.58 11.93
CA ARG A 154 0.45 -23.12 10.57
C ARG A 154 -0.73 -24.09 10.47
N LYS A 155 -0.89 -24.96 11.46
CA LYS A 155 -2.02 -25.91 11.52
C LYS A 155 -3.36 -25.18 11.66
N THR A 156 -3.41 -24.10 12.44
CA THR A 156 -4.61 -23.26 12.59
C THR A 156 -4.94 -22.52 11.30
N ALA A 157 -3.95 -21.89 10.66
CA ALA A 157 -4.14 -21.22 9.38
C ALA A 157 -4.65 -22.18 8.29
N ARG A 158 -4.09 -23.39 8.22
CA ARG A 158 -4.55 -24.43 7.27
C ARG A 158 -6.00 -24.84 7.51
N LYS A 159 -6.40 -25.07 8.76
CA LYS A 159 -7.78 -25.39 9.10
C LYS A 159 -8.76 -24.28 8.72
N LEU A 160 -8.36 -23.02 8.83
CA LEU A 160 -9.20 -21.88 8.44
C LEU A 160 -9.35 -21.78 6.92
N LEU A 161 -8.28 -22.05 6.17
CA LEU A 161 -8.32 -22.11 4.71
C LEU A 161 -9.17 -23.28 4.21
N ASP A 162 -9.04 -24.45 4.83
CA ASP A 162 -9.81 -25.64 4.45
C ASP A 162 -11.30 -25.53 4.85
N ALA A 163 -11.64 -24.67 5.81
CA ALA A 163 -13.01 -24.42 6.26
C ALA A 163 -13.74 -23.31 5.48
N ALA A 164 -13.05 -22.58 4.60
CA ALA A 164 -13.65 -21.52 3.81
C ALA A 164 -14.61 -22.13 2.77
N PRO A 165 -15.92 -21.80 2.79
CA PRO A 165 -16.85 -22.34 1.81
C PRO A 165 -16.54 -21.78 0.41
N VAL A 166 -16.36 -22.66 -0.56
CA VAL A 166 -16.37 -22.30 -1.99
C VAL A 166 -17.78 -21.80 -2.32
N ALA A 167 -17.89 -20.54 -2.75
CA ALA A 167 -19.17 -19.92 -3.07
C ALA A 167 -19.91 -20.72 -4.17
N PRO A 168 -21.19 -21.10 -3.97
CA PRO A 168 -21.95 -21.77 -5.01
C PRO A 168 -22.37 -20.75 -6.08
N ALA A 169 -21.95 -20.99 -7.33
CA ALA A 169 -22.51 -20.33 -8.49
C ALA A 169 -23.98 -20.76 -8.64
N ALA A 170 -24.90 -19.81 -8.48
CA ALA A 170 -26.32 -20.03 -8.67
C ALA A 170 -26.69 -19.87 -10.15
N LEU A 171 -26.83 -20.98 -10.87
CA LEU A 171 -27.61 -21.07 -12.11
C LEU A 171 -28.51 -22.31 -12.01
N LYS A 172 -29.82 -22.07 -11.99
CA LYS A 172 -30.84 -23.12 -12.11
C LYS A 172 -31.14 -23.39 -13.58
N ALA A 173 -30.98 -24.63 -14.01
CA ALA A 173 -31.88 -25.30 -14.98
C ALA A 173 -31.70 -26.82 -14.88
N GLY A 174 -32.79 -27.56 -15.11
CA GLY A 174 -33.04 -28.97 -14.77
C GLY A 174 -32.04 -30.05 -15.22
N ASP A 175 -31.96 -31.09 -14.39
CA ASP A 175 -31.41 -32.43 -14.62
C ASP A 175 -32.41 -33.30 -15.45
N PRO A 176 -32.08 -34.51 -15.99
CA PRO A 176 -30.90 -35.34 -15.68
C PRO A 176 -30.19 -36.03 -16.86
N PHE A 177 -28.87 -36.26 -16.75
CA PHE A 177 -28.28 -37.54 -17.15
C PHE A 177 -26.93 -37.80 -16.44
N ARG A 178 -26.83 -38.99 -15.83
CA ARG A 178 -25.64 -39.53 -15.15
C ARG A 178 -24.53 -39.89 -16.14
N GLY A 179 -23.29 -39.60 -15.75
CA GLY A 179 -22.08 -40.26 -16.28
C GLY A 179 -20.85 -39.45 -15.95
N GLY A 180 -20.10 -39.84 -14.91
CA GLY A 180 -18.97 -39.07 -14.42
C GLY A 180 -17.72 -39.18 -15.30
N THR A 181 -17.14 -38.03 -15.61
CA THR A 181 -15.69 -37.80 -15.74
C THR A 181 -15.42 -36.30 -15.57
N PHE A 182 -14.26 -35.96 -15.02
CA PHE A 182 -13.84 -34.60 -14.68
C PHE A 182 -13.73 -33.72 -15.95
N VAL A 183 -14.45 -32.60 -16.00
CA VAL A 183 -14.51 -31.68 -17.16
C VAL A 183 -14.07 -30.29 -16.69
N GLY A 184 -12.99 -29.77 -17.27
CA GLY A 184 -12.81 -28.32 -17.32
C GLY A 184 -13.91 -27.74 -18.20
N THR A 185 -14.67 -26.78 -17.70
CA THR A 185 -15.92 -26.36 -18.37
C THR A 185 -15.60 -25.61 -19.66
N HIS A 186 -16.47 -25.72 -20.67
CA HIS A 186 -16.38 -24.93 -21.92
C HIS A 186 -16.09 -23.43 -21.67
N GLY A 187 -16.60 -22.89 -20.56
CA GLY A 187 -16.35 -21.50 -20.15
C GLY A 187 -14.91 -21.19 -19.74
N GLU A 188 -14.13 -22.15 -19.24
CA GLU A 188 -12.71 -21.95 -18.90
C GLU A 188 -11.84 -21.81 -20.15
N ILE A 189 -12.21 -22.52 -21.23
CA ILE A 189 -11.56 -22.40 -22.53
C ILE A 189 -11.93 -21.05 -23.17
N GLU A 190 -13.19 -20.63 -23.07
CA GLU A 190 -13.63 -19.33 -23.59
C GLU A 190 -12.96 -18.15 -22.87
N ASP A 191 -12.87 -18.18 -21.54
CA ASP A 191 -12.20 -17.13 -20.76
C ASP A 191 -10.69 -17.05 -21.04
N ALA A 192 -10.02 -18.19 -21.27
CA ALA A 192 -8.61 -18.22 -21.66
C ALA A 192 -8.36 -17.64 -23.06
N LEU A 193 -9.25 -17.92 -24.02
CA LEU A 193 -9.18 -17.38 -25.38
C LEU A 193 -9.48 -15.89 -25.42
N ASP A 194 -10.45 -15.41 -24.63
CA ASP A 194 -10.80 -13.99 -24.52
C ASP A 194 -9.64 -13.19 -23.90
N LYS A 195 -8.95 -13.73 -22.90
CA LYS A 195 -7.74 -13.11 -22.30
C LYS A 195 -6.53 -13.07 -23.24
N ALA A 196 -6.47 -13.95 -24.24
CA ALA A 196 -5.37 -13.98 -25.20
C ALA A 196 -5.49 -12.90 -26.30
N GLY A 197 -6.65 -12.24 -26.45
CA GLY A 197 -6.92 -11.22 -27.48
C GLY A 197 -7.09 -9.78 -26.96
N ALA A 198 -6.67 -8.78 -27.74
CA ALA A 198 -6.96 -7.35 -27.52
C ALA A 198 -8.36 -6.98 -28.11
N PRO A 199 -8.96 -5.79 -27.83
CA PRO A 199 -10.41 -5.58 -27.82
C PRO A 199 -11.08 -5.95 -29.14
N MET A 200 -11.97 -6.93 -29.09
CA MET A 200 -12.74 -7.43 -30.24
C MET A 200 -13.69 -6.36 -30.76
N GLN A 201 -13.60 -6.05 -32.06
CA GLN A 201 -14.64 -5.27 -32.75
C GLN A 201 -15.95 -6.08 -32.79
N ASP A 202 -17.09 -5.40 -32.70
CA ASP A 202 -18.47 -5.92 -32.51
C ASP A 202 -18.93 -7.05 -33.48
N GLY A 203 -18.16 -7.38 -34.52
CA GLY A 203 -18.49 -8.44 -35.48
C GLY A 203 -18.08 -9.87 -35.06
N ALA A 204 -17.14 -10.05 -34.12
CA ALA A 204 -16.52 -11.35 -33.85
C ALA A 204 -17.28 -12.25 -32.85
N ARG A 205 -18.43 -11.79 -32.33
CA ARG A 205 -19.25 -12.53 -31.36
C ARG A 205 -20.01 -13.73 -31.96
N TRP A 206 -20.00 -13.87 -33.29
CA TRP A 206 -20.73 -14.92 -34.02
C TRP A 206 -19.84 -16.02 -34.61
N LEU A 207 -18.54 -15.99 -34.33
CA LEU A 207 -17.62 -17.02 -34.81
C LEU A 207 -17.80 -18.31 -33.99
N THR A 208 -17.89 -19.43 -34.68
CA THR A 208 -17.81 -20.76 -34.09
C THR A 208 -16.44 -20.98 -33.43
N PHE A 209 -16.35 -21.90 -32.47
CA PHE A 209 -15.11 -22.19 -31.77
C PHE A 209 -13.90 -22.45 -32.70
N PRO A 210 -14.03 -23.22 -33.80
CA PRO A 210 -12.95 -23.39 -34.78
C PRO A 210 -12.59 -22.09 -35.52
N GLU A 211 -13.55 -21.23 -35.82
CA GLU A 211 -13.30 -19.94 -36.46
C GLU A 211 -12.58 -18.96 -35.53
N ARG A 212 -12.82 -19.04 -34.21
CA ARG A 212 -12.09 -18.26 -33.21
C ARG A 212 -10.63 -18.72 -33.09
N ILE A 213 -10.38 -20.03 -33.08
CA ILE A 213 -9.01 -20.57 -33.14
C ILE A 213 -8.32 -20.17 -34.44
N ALA A 214 -9.00 -20.31 -35.58
CA ALA A 214 -8.45 -19.89 -36.87
C ALA A 214 -8.12 -18.38 -36.91
N ALA A 215 -8.96 -17.53 -36.29
CA ALA A 215 -8.73 -16.10 -36.18
C ALA A 215 -7.57 -15.75 -35.22
N LEU A 216 -7.30 -16.56 -34.20
CA LEU A 216 -6.10 -16.47 -33.35
C LEU A 216 -4.83 -16.91 -34.09
N VAL A 217 -4.93 -17.95 -34.91
CA VAL A 217 -3.79 -18.56 -35.62
C VAL A 217 -3.38 -17.77 -36.86
N ALA A 218 -4.34 -17.22 -37.62
CA ALA A 218 -4.09 -16.52 -38.89
C ALA A 218 -3.17 -15.28 -38.79
N PRO A 219 -3.27 -14.40 -37.78
CA PRO A 219 -2.34 -13.27 -37.62
C PRO A 219 -1.05 -13.63 -36.85
N ALA A 220 -1.02 -14.74 -36.11
CA ALA A 220 0.10 -15.08 -35.22
C ALA A 220 1.39 -15.50 -35.95
N ALA A 221 1.31 -15.89 -37.24
CA ALA A 221 2.48 -16.32 -38.00
C ALA A 221 3.53 -15.20 -38.23
N ALA A 222 3.19 -13.93 -37.99
CA ALA A 222 4.10 -12.80 -38.18
C ALA A 222 4.27 -11.89 -36.95
N VAL A 223 3.51 -12.08 -35.86
CA VAL A 223 3.54 -11.21 -34.69
C VAL A 223 4.22 -11.91 -33.50
N PRO A 224 5.26 -11.32 -32.90
CA PRO A 224 5.88 -11.89 -31.71
C PRO A 224 4.90 -11.93 -30.53
N LEU A 225 4.77 -13.10 -29.90
CA LEU A 225 3.91 -13.31 -28.73
C LEU A 225 4.65 -12.91 -27.44
N THR A 226 3.98 -12.16 -26.56
CA THR A 226 4.48 -11.89 -25.19
C THR A 226 4.51 -13.18 -24.34
N VAL A 227 5.26 -13.17 -23.24
CA VAL A 227 5.31 -14.31 -22.30
C VAL A 227 3.90 -14.68 -21.80
N ALA A 228 3.12 -13.69 -21.37
CA ALA A 228 1.75 -13.90 -20.88
C ALA A 228 0.81 -14.51 -21.95
N GLN A 229 0.95 -14.08 -23.22
CA GLN A 229 0.20 -14.66 -24.33
C GLN A 229 0.61 -16.11 -24.60
N ARG A 230 1.91 -16.42 -24.58
CA ARG A 230 2.41 -17.79 -24.76
C ARG A 230 1.90 -18.72 -23.67
N ASP A 231 1.90 -18.27 -22.42
CA ASP A 231 1.39 -19.04 -21.27
C ASP A 231 -0.11 -19.31 -21.40
N SER A 232 -0.89 -18.29 -21.79
CA SER A 232 -2.34 -18.44 -22.01
C SER A 232 -2.65 -19.42 -23.14
N ILE A 233 -1.91 -19.34 -24.25
CA ILE A 233 -2.03 -20.27 -25.38
C ILE A 233 -1.62 -21.70 -24.98
N TRP A 234 -0.60 -21.84 -24.13
CA TRP A 234 -0.17 -23.15 -23.64
C TRP A 234 -1.25 -23.81 -22.77
N VAL A 235 -1.84 -23.06 -21.84
CA VAL A 235 -2.96 -23.54 -21.00
C VAL A 235 -4.15 -23.93 -21.86
N ALA A 236 -4.51 -23.13 -22.87
CA ALA A 236 -5.57 -23.47 -23.82
C ALA A 236 -5.26 -24.78 -24.58
N ALA A 237 -4.01 -24.98 -25.00
CA ALA A 237 -3.59 -26.22 -25.67
C ALA A 237 -3.67 -27.45 -24.76
N GLU A 238 -3.33 -27.32 -23.46
CA GLU A 238 -3.49 -28.41 -22.48
C GLU A 238 -4.95 -28.74 -22.19
N ALA A 239 -5.83 -27.73 -22.16
CA ALA A 239 -7.27 -27.94 -22.00
C ALA A 239 -7.86 -28.68 -23.22
N LEU A 240 -7.47 -28.29 -24.43
CA LEU A 240 -7.93 -28.90 -25.67
C LEU A 240 -7.42 -30.33 -25.90
N GLU A 241 -6.26 -30.69 -25.35
CA GLU A 241 -5.75 -32.07 -25.45
C GLU A 241 -6.64 -33.06 -24.69
N LYS A 242 -7.36 -32.60 -23.68
CA LYS A 242 -8.27 -33.42 -22.87
C LYS A 242 -9.70 -33.46 -23.41
N SER A 243 -10.00 -32.69 -24.46
CA SER A 243 -11.33 -32.65 -25.08
C SER A 243 -11.40 -33.50 -26.37
N GLU A 244 -12.59 -33.65 -26.93
CA GLU A 244 -12.79 -34.29 -28.25
C GLU A 244 -12.15 -33.49 -29.41
N GLU A 245 -11.66 -32.28 -29.15
CA GLU A 245 -11.07 -31.36 -30.13
C GLU A 245 -9.53 -31.37 -30.12
N HIS A 246 -8.94 -32.53 -29.80
CA HIS A 246 -7.49 -32.72 -29.66
C HIS A 246 -6.67 -32.32 -30.91
N SER A 247 -7.28 -32.21 -32.09
CA SER A 247 -6.64 -31.73 -33.31
C SER A 247 -6.17 -30.27 -33.19
N HIS A 248 -6.93 -29.42 -32.51
CA HIS A 248 -6.58 -28.00 -32.34
C HIS A 248 -5.44 -27.79 -31.33
N ALA A 249 -5.29 -28.69 -30.34
CA ALA A 249 -4.17 -28.65 -29.40
C ALA A 249 -2.82 -28.81 -30.13
N ALA A 250 -2.76 -29.66 -31.16
CA ALA A 250 -1.57 -29.84 -31.97
C ALA A 250 -1.21 -28.57 -32.77
N GLU A 251 -2.21 -27.86 -33.30
CA GLU A 251 -2.03 -26.61 -34.04
C GLU A 251 -1.55 -25.47 -33.14
N LEU A 252 -2.13 -25.29 -31.95
CA LEU A 252 -1.69 -24.28 -30.98
C LEU A 252 -0.24 -24.53 -30.51
N ARG A 253 0.14 -25.81 -30.31
CA ARG A 253 1.53 -26.16 -29.97
C ARG A 253 2.49 -25.95 -31.13
N ALA A 254 2.07 -26.23 -32.36
CA ALA A 254 2.87 -25.94 -33.54
C ALA A 254 3.09 -24.43 -33.68
N MET A 255 2.04 -23.63 -33.45
CA MET A 255 2.11 -22.17 -33.41
C MET A 255 3.06 -21.67 -32.32
N LEU A 256 3.01 -22.19 -31.09
CA LEU A 256 3.95 -21.81 -30.03
C LEU A 256 5.41 -22.16 -30.34
N LYS A 257 5.63 -23.24 -31.10
CA LYS A 257 6.98 -23.66 -31.54
C LYS A 257 7.53 -22.77 -32.65
N THR A 258 6.68 -22.29 -33.56
CA THR A 258 7.11 -21.48 -34.72
C THR A 258 7.03 -19.98 -34.47
N ALA A 259 6.18 -19.54 -33.54
CA ALA A 259 6.07 -18.14 -33.16
C ALA A 259 7.41 -17.68 -32.58
N PRO A 260 8.06 -16.67 -33.20
CA PRO A 260 9.28 -16.10 -32.62
C PRO A 260 8.94 -15.65 -31.21
N ALA A 261 9.71 -16.15 -30.23
CA ALA A 261 9.63 -15.60 -28.88
C ALA A 261 9.84 -14.09 -29.03
N SER A 262 8.94 -13.29 -28.45
CA SER A 262 9.11 -11.84 -28.47
C SER A 262 10.49 -11.51 -27.91
N THR A 263 11.39 -11.05 -28.78
CA THR A 263 12.74 -10.61 -28.44
C THR A 263 12.74 -9.28 -27.71
N VAL A 264 11.58 -8.80 -27.25
CA VAL A 264 11.51 -7.84 -26.13
C VAL A 264 12.15 -8.44 -24.86
N ALA A 265 12.43 -9.74 -24.86
CA ALA A 265 13.36 -10.39 -23.94
C ALA A 265 14.79 -9.83 -24.06
N ALA A 266 15.12 -8.91 -23.15
CA ALA A 266 16.46 -8.66 -22.64
C ALA A 266 17.49 -8.04 -23.60
N ASP A 267 17.05 -7.22 -24.57
CA ASP A 267 17.82 -6.00 -24.81
C ASP A 267 17.87 -5.30 -23.46
N ALA A 268 19.04 -5.36 -22.82
CA ALA A 268 19.27 -4.90 -21.47
C ALA A 268 18.67 -3.50 -21.35
N LEU A 269 17.47 -3.44 -20.74
CA LEU A 269 16.68 -2.22 -20.72
C LEU A 269 17.62 -1.13 -20.26
N ALA A 270 17.88 -0.18 -21.16
CA ALA A 270 18.80 0.90 -20.90
C ALA A 270 18.42 1.45 -19.51
N PRO A 271 19.38 1.55 -18.59
CA PRO A 271 19.09 1.91 -17.22
C PRO A 271 18.27 3.19 -17.19
N ILE A 272 17.17 3.20 -16.45
CA ILE A 272 16.31 4.38 -16.42
C ILE A 272 16.97 5.42 -15.50
N PRO A 273 17.37 6.60 -16.00
CA PRO A 273 17.83 7.69 -15.15
C PRO A 273 16.64 8.22 -14.33
N MET A 274 16.77 8.25 -13.01
CA MET A 274 15.69 8.64 -12.11
C MET A 274 16.18 9.59 -11.01
N LEU A 275 15.31 10.52 -10.59
CA LEU A 275 15.49 11.22 -9.33
C LEU A 275 15.14 10.26 -8.20
N LEU A 276 16.16 9.80 -7.48
CA LEU A 276 16.00 8.82 -6.41
C LEU A 276 16.17 9.52 -5.07
N PHE A 277 15.16 9.41 -4.20
CA PHE A 277 15.23 9.91 -2.83
C PHE A 277 15.10 8.72 -1.89
N CYS A 278 15.97 8.67 -0.87
CA CYS A 278 15.89 7.62 0.13
C CYS A 278 14.55 7.69 0.86
N PRO A 279 13.75 6.61 0.92
CA PRO A 279 12.45 6.63 1.57
C PRO A 279 12.54 6.81 3.09
N ALA A 280 13.71 6.54 3.69
CA ALA A 280 13.92 6.64 5.14
C ALA A 280 14.34 8.05 5.58
N CYS A 281 15.28 8.70 4.87
CA CYS A 281 15.83 9.99 5.27
C CYS A 281 15.57 11.14 4.28
N GLY A 282 15.00 10.87 3.11
CA GLY A 282 14.72 11.87 2.08
C GLY A 282 15.95 12.37 1.31
N LEU A 283 17.16 11.90 1.62
CA LEU A 283 18.36 12.31 0.90
C LEU A 283 18.35 11.80 -0.55
N GLN A 284 18.70 12.66 -1.50
CA GLN A 284 18.83 12.28 -2.90
C GLN A 284 20.02 11.32 -3.09
N HIS A 285 19.78 10.24 -3.81
CA HIS A 285 20.79 9.28 -4.21
C HIS A 285 21.28 9.64 -5.62
N ILE A 286 22.58 9.89 -5.74
CA ILE A 286 23.23 10.18 -7.03
C ILE A 286 24.26 9.09 -7.26
N ASP A 287 24.06 8.39 -8.36
CA ASP A 287 24.85 7.26 -8.81
C ASP A 287 26.06 7.77 -9.62
N ALA A 288 27.06 8.33 -8.93
CA ALA A 288 28.30 8.77 -9.56
C ALA A 288 29.38 7.69 -9.47
N PRO A 289 30.27 7.56 -10.48
CA PRO A 289 31.48 6.76 -10.36
C PRO A 289 32.30 7.22 -9.15
N GLU A 290 32.69 6.29 -8.28
CA GLU A 290 33.56 6.61 -7.15
C GLU A 290 35.03 6.39 -7.56
N PRO A 291 35.93 7.35 -7.28
CA PRO A 291 37.35 7.15 -7.53
C PRO A 291 37.84 5.94 -6.72
N ALA A 292 38.77 5.19 -7.31
CA ALA A 292 39.47 4.11 -6.62
C ALA A 292 39.99 4.60 -5.27
N ARG A 293 39.64 3.89 -4.19
CA ARG A 293 40.37 4.02 -2.93
C ARG A 293 41.71 3.29 -3.07
N GLU A 294 42.70 3.65 -2.27
CA GLU A 294 44.03 3.04 -2.35
C GLU A 294 43.93 1.51 -2.19
N GLY A 295 44.29 0.77 -3.24
CA GLY A 295 44.18 -0.69 -3.29
C GLY A 295 42.83 -1.26 -3.77
N GLU A 296 41.82 -0.42 -4.01
CA GLU A 296 40.51 -0.84 -4.56
C GLU A 296 40.35 -0.39 -6.01
N LYS A 297 39.66 -1.19 -6.83
CA LYS A 297 39.31 -0.79 -8.21
C LYS A 297 38.25 0.31 -8.15
N ALA A 298 38.38 1.33 -9.02
CA ALA A 298 37.35 2.35 -9.17
C ALA A 298 35.98 1.69 -9.45
N TRP A 299 34.96 2.14 -8.72
CA TRP A 299 33.59 1.68 -8.92
C TRP A 299 33.00 2.48 -10.09
N ASP A 300 32.81 1.83 -11.22
CA ASP A 300 32.25 2.41 -12.46
C ASP A 300 30.72 2.55 -12.42
N ASN A 301 30.12 2.18 -11.30
CA ASN A 301 28.70 2.22 -11.02
C ASN A 301 27.83 1.55 -12.09
N PRO A 302 27.96 0.22 -12.25
CA PRO A 302 27.15 -0.49 -13.23
C PRO A 302 25.67 -0.35 -12.86
N PRO A 303 24.78 -0.36 -13.87
CA PRO A 303 23.34 -0.28 -13.66
C PRO A 303 22.83 -1.34 -12.70
N HIS A 304 22.03 -0.93 -11.71
CA HIS A 304 21.55 -1.81 -10.67
C HIS A 304 20.09 -1.53 -10.30
N ARG A 305 19.45 -2.49 -9.64
CA ARG A 305 18.03 -2.40 -9.25
C ARG A 305 17.83 -1.90 -7.82
N SER A 306 18.83 -2.07 -6.97
CA SER A 306 18.76 -1.79 -5.54
C SER A 306 19.78 -0.72 -5.16
N HIS A 307 19.32 0.32 -4.48
CA HIS A 307 20.10 1.50 -4.11
C HIS A 307 20.36 1.47 -2.61
N LYS A 308 21.59 1.76 -2.18
CA LYS A 308 21.95 1.90 -0.76
C LYS A 308 22.16 3.35 -0.40
N CYS A 309 21.42 3.85 0.58
CA CYS A 309 21.56 5.23 1.04
C CYS A 309 22.87 5.36 1.80
N ARG A 310 23.74 6.28 1.38
CA ARG A 310 25.01 6.53 2.09
C ARG A 310 24.83 7.17 3.47
N ALA A 311 23.71 7.85 3.71
CA ALA A 311 23.46 8.55 4.97
C ALA A 311 22.84 7.67 6.06
N CYS A 312 21.85 6.84 5.73
CA CYS A 312 21.13 6.02 6.70
C CYS A 312 21.17 4.52 6.41
N GLU A 313 21.95 4.10 5.42
CA GLU A 313 22.17 2.71 5.00
C GLU A 313 20.95 1.92 4.51
N ALA A 314 19.78 2.56 4.40
CA ALA A 314 18.58 1.93 3.86
C ALA A 314 18.83 1.44 2.42
N VAL A 315 18.46 0.20 2.15
CA VAL A 315 18.48 -0.39 0.81
C VAL A 315 17.06 -0.41 0.25
N TRP A 316 16.84 0.13 -0.94
CA TRP A 316 15.52 0.12 -1.57
C TRP A 316 15.59 -0.15 -3.07
N ARG A 317 14.48 -0.61 -3.62
CA ARG A 317 14.33 -0.95 -5.04
C ARG A 317 13.20 -0.11 -5.65
N PRO A 318 13.51 0.98 -6.38
CA PRO A 318 12.49 1.89 -6.92
C PRO A 318 11.76 1.31 -8.13
N ALA A 319 12.37 0.37 -8.86
CA ALA A 319 11.79 -0.26 -10.04
C ALA A 319 12.24 -1.71 -10.20
N ASP A 320 11.52 -2.46 -11.03
CA ASP A 320 11.91 -3.84 -11.36
C ASP A 320 13.05 -3.93 -12.38
N VAL A 321 13.38 -2.82 -13.03
CA VAL A 321 14.43 -2.66 -14.04
C VAL A 321 15.64 -1.91 -13.46
N PRO A 322 16.84 -2.03 -14.06
CA PRO A 322 17.99 -1.24 -13.64
C PRO A 322 17.68 0.26 -13.71
N THR A 323 18.08 0.98 -12.67
CA THR A 323 17.90 2.43 -12.53
C THR A 323 19.23 3.06 -12.16
N VAL A 324 19.39 4.35 -12.47
CA VAL A 324 20.57 5.14 -12.12
C VAL A 324 20.08 6.45 -11.50
N GLY A 325 20.47 6.72 -10.27
CA GLY A 325 20.20 7.96 -9.54
C GLY A 325 20.91 9.14 -10.22
N VAL A 326 20.13 10.11 -10.70
CA VAL A 326 20.68 11.34 -11.33
C VAL A 326 20.42 12.56 -10.47
N ALA A 327 21.28 13.57 -10.58
CA ALA A 327 21.10 14.86 -9.92
C ALA A 327 19.86 15.60 -10.47
N SER A 328 19.63 15.49 -11.78
CA SER A 328 18.50 16.07 -12.50
C SER A 328 18.08 15.18 -13.67
N ILE A 329 16.79 15.16 -14.01
CA ILE A 329 16.30 14.53 -15.23
C ILE A 329 16.73 15.38 -16.43
N GLN A 330 17.45 14.78 -17.38
CA GLN A 330 17.97 15.47 -18.58
C GLN A 330 17.02 15.37 -19.79
N THR A 331 15.98 14.54 -19.68
CA THR A 331 15.00 14.32 -20.75
C THR A 331 13.75 15.15 -20.50
N SER A 332 13.18 15.73 -21.56
CA SER A 332 11.85 16.36 -21.55
C SER A 332 10.88 15.54 -22.40
N GLY A 333 9.69 15.26 -21.87
CA GLY A 333 8.60 14.64 -22.61
C GLY A 333 7.88 15.64 -23.54
N GLN A 334 7.30 15.15 -24.63
CA GLN A 334 6.45 15.98 -25.52
C GLN A 334 5.16 16.48 -24.83
N ALA A 335 4.72 15.79 -23.78
CA ALA A 335 3.56 16.15 -22.97
C ALA A 335 3.93 16.95 -21.70
N ASP A 336 5.22 17.26 -21.51
CA ASP A 336 5.65 18.08 -20.39
C ASP A 336 5.17 19.51 -20.61
N ASN A 337 4.39 20.02 -19.65
CA ASN A 337 3.85 21.39 -19.66
C ASN A 337 4.64 22.34 -18.74
N TRP A 338 5.84 21.92 -18.32
CA TRP A 338 6.77 22.71 -17.51
C TRP A 338 7.99 23.05 -18.37
N ASP A 339 8.49 24.28 -18.27
CA ASP A 339 9.40 24.88 -19.27
C ASP A 339 10.88 24.51 -19.11
N GLY A 340 11.25 23.57 -18.23
CA GLY A 340 12.64 23.12 -17.99
C GLY A 340 13.58 24.17 -17.39
N SER A 341 13.35 25.44 -17.72
CA SER A 341 14.23 26.58 -17.55
C SER A 341 13.92 27.34 -16.26
N ALA A 342 12.68 27.29 -15.76
CA ALA A 342 12.30 27.95 -14.51
C ALA A 342 12.86 27.28 -13.23
N HIS A 343 13.43 26.07 -13.33
CA HIS A 343 13.88 25.29 -12.16
C HIS A 343 15.35 24.88 -12.15
N THR A 344 16.18 25.48 -13.00
CA THR A 344 17.62 25.47 -12.72
C THR A 344 17.85 26.39 -11.52
N VAL A 345 17.60 25.87 -10.30
CA VAL A 345 18.10 26.48 -9.08
C VAL A 345 19.60 26.47 -9.26
N ALA A 346 20.17 27.63 -9.59
CA ALA A 346 21.61 27.78 -9.70
C ALA A 346 22.22 27.13 -8.46
N ALA A 347 23.03 26.09 -8.66
CA ALA A 347 23.76 25.44 -7.58
C ALA A 347 24.67 26.51 -6.96
N GLY A 348 24.20 27.18 -5.91
CA GLY A 348 24.82 28.38 -5.33
C GLY A 348 23.87 29.53 -4.99
N ALA A 349 22.65 29.56 -5.55
CA ALA A 349 21.63 30.51 -5.09
C ALA A 349 21.01 29.99 -3.78
N VAL A 350 21.69 30.29 -2.67
CA VAL A 350 21.11 30.22 -1.33
C VAL A 350 19.87 31.12 -1.35
N ARG A 351 18.70 30.52 -1.48
CA ARG A 351 17.45 31.25 -1.31
C ARG A 351 17.41 31.65 0.16
N THR A 352 17.58 32.94 0.44
CA THR A 352 17.29 33.52 1.74
C THR A 352 15.80 33.41 1.96
N VAL A 353 15.38 32.28 2.52
CA VAL A 353 14.03 32.11 3.05
C VAL A 353 13.95 33.04 4.25
N THR A 354 12.99 33.95 4.24
CA THR A 354 12.79 34.84 5.38
C THR A 354 12.35 34.01 6.59
N ILE A 355 12.72 34.44 7.79
CA ILE A 355 12.33 33.77 9.04
C ILE A 355 10.80 33.60 9.09
N ASP A 356 10.06 34.61 8.62
CA ASP A 356 8.61 34.62 8.43
C ASP A 356 8.08 33.45 7.57
N GLU A 357 8.77 33.09 6.48
CA GLU A 357 8.36 32.01 5.59
C GLU A 357 8.62 30.63 6.20
N VAL A 358 9.73 30.48 6.94
CA VAL A 358 10.04 29.25 7.68
C VAL A 358 9.03 29.06 8.81
N GLU A 359 8.75 30.10 9.60
CA GLU A 359 7.78 30.07 10.68
C GLU A 359 6.37 29.76 10.17
N LYS A 360 5.93 30.40 9.08
CA LYS A 360 4.61 30.12 8.48
C LYS A 360 4.52 28.69 7.96
N SER A 361 5.51 28.20 7.22
CA SER A 361 5.49 26.82 6.70
C SER A 361 5.48 25.78 7.82
N PHE A 362 6.25 26.05 8.88
CA PHE A 362 6.30 25.19 10.06
C PHE A 362 5.00 25.21 10.84
N LEU A 363 4.43 26.39 11.12
CA LEU A 363 3.13 26.54 11.79
C LEU A 363 2.01 25.88 11.00
N PHE A 364 1.99 26.04 9.67
CA PHE A 364 1.01 25.34 8.82
C PHE A 364 1.13 23.82 8.91
N LYS A 365 2.36 23.27 8.91
CA LYS A 365 2.59 21.84 9.10
C LYS A 365 2.26 21.37 10.50
N LEU A 366 2.46 22.20 11.53
CA LEU A 366 2.13 21.84 12.91
C LEU A 366 0.60 21.80 13.09
N LEU A 367 -0.09 22.82 12.58
CA LEU A 367 -1.54 22.97 12.65
C LEU A 367 -2.31 21.99 11.77
N SER A 368 -1.69 21.40 10.75
CA SER A 368 -2.36 20.39 9.92
C SER A 368 -2.60 19.05 10.62
N PHE A 369 -2.00 18.81 11.80
CA PHE A 369 -2.11 17.53 12.51
C PHE A 369 -2.66 17.60 13.94
N ALA A 370 -2.61 18.77 14.58
CA ALA A 370 -3.17 18.99 15.91
C ALA A 370 -4.53 19.68 15.80
N TRP A 371 -5.51 19.24 16.60
CA TRP A 371 -6.77 19.99 16.76
C TRP A 371 -6.47 21.28 17.50
N GLU A 372 -5.68 21.19 18.58
CA GLU A 372 -5.35 22.31 19.44
C GLU A 372 -3.87 22.25 19.83
N VAL A 373 -3.21 23.40 19.75
CA VAL A 373 -1.82 23.60 20.20
C VAL A 373 -1.84 24.71 21.24
N ASP A 374 -1.61 24.35 22.49
CA ASP A 374 -1.49 25.32 23.60
C ASP A 374 -0.02 25.50 23.96
N ILE A 375 0.49 26.72 23.73
CA ILE A 375 1.88 27.11 23.99
C ILE A 375 1.89 28.11 25.14
N MET A 376 2.45 27.70 26.27
CA MET A 376 2.63 28.60 27.42
C MET A 376 4.00 29.25 27.35
N TRP A 377 4.03 30.54 26.97
CA TRP A 377 5.25 31.35 26.87
C TRP A 377 5.37 32.33 28.05
N HIS A 378 6.51 32.32 28.74
CA HIS A 378 6.84 33.31 29.76
C HIS A 378 7.63 34.46 29.13
N ARG A 379 6.95 35.60 28.92
CA ARG A 379 7.53 36.79 28.31
C ARG A 379 8.79 37.30 29.02
N ASP A 380 8.77 37.39 30.34
CA ASP A 380 9.86 37.98 31.13
C ASP A 380 11.14 37.14 31.15
N ARG A 381 11.02 35.84 30.84
CA ARG A 381 12.15 34.89 30.79
C ARG A 381 12.47 34.44 29.38
N ASN A 382 11.70 34.92 28.40
CA ASN A 382 11.74 34.48 27.02
C ASN A 382 11.84 32.94 26.86
N GLU A 383 11.01 32.20 27.60
CA GLU A 383 11.05 30.72 27.64
C GLU A 383 9.68 30.10 27.39
N ILE A 384 9.62 29.04 26.57
CA ILE A 384 8.42 28.21 26.41
C ILE A 384 8.44 27.15 27.51
N ARG A 385 7.43 27.14 28.39
CA ARG A 385 7.37 26.19 29.51
C ARG A 385 6.59 24.93 29.20
N ARG A 386 5.61 25.02 28.31
CA ARG A 386 4.72 23.91 28.01
C ARG A 386 4.22 24.03 26.58
N ILE A 387 4.23 22.91 25.89
CA ILE A 387 3.51 22.71 24.63
C ILE A 387 2.55 21.56 24.90
N LYS A 388 1.24 21.81 24.86
CA LYS A 388 0.21 20.76 24.87
C LYS A 388 -0.29 20.60 23.43
N LEU A 389 -0.24 19.37 22.92
CA LEU A 389 -0.73 19.01 21.60
C LEU A 389 -1.91 18.06 21.79
N ASP A 390 -3.09 18.45 21.33
CA ASP A 390 -4.23 17.53 21.20
C ASP A 390 -4.24 16.96 19.77
N VAL A 391 -3.94 15.67 19.66
CA VAL A 391 -3.81 14.94 18.38
C VAL A 391 -5.15 14.31 18.03
N ARG A 392 -5.52 14.29 16.74
CA ARG A 392 -6.76 13.64 16.27
C ARG A 392 -6.86 12.19 16.73
N ASP A 393 -7.97 11.84 17.39
CA ASP A 393 -8.35 10.45 17.67
C ASP A 393 -8.45 9.65 16.36
N GLY A 394 -7.83 8.47 16.34
CA GLY A 394 -7.86 7.53 15.21
C GLY A 394 -6.52 7.28 14.50
N VAL A 395 -5.49 8.09 14.76
CA VAL A 395 -4.11 7.81 14.33
C VAL A 395 -3.27 7.52 15.56
N SER A 396 -3.18 6.25 15.95
CA SER A 396 -2.22 5.82 16.98
C SER A 396 -0.81 6.01 16.43
N MET A 397 -0.17 7.12 16.77
CA MET A 397 1.25 7.32 16.48
C MET A 397 2.09 6.53 17.48
N ALA A 398 3.13 5.85 16.99
CA ALA A 398 4.12 5.24 17.86
C ALA A 398 4.69 6.31 18.82
N PRO A 399 4.77 6.05 20.14
CA PRO A 399 5.25 7.02 21.13
C PRO A 399 6.59 7.70 20.76
N GLY A 400 7.51 6.95 20.15
CA GLY A 400 8.81 7.48 19.71
C GLY A 400 8.74 8.52 18.58
N LEU A 401 7.68 8.54 17.77
CA LEU A 401 7.49 9.56 16.72
C LEU A 401 7.02 10.90 17.32
N VAL A 402 6.24 10.86 18.40
CA VAL A 402 5.85 12.05 19.17
C VAL A 402 7.09 12.66 19.81
N GLU A 403 7.89 11.86 20.51
CA GLU A 403 9.11 12.31 21.19
C GLU A 403 10.11 12.92 20.21
N ARG A 404 10.40 12.24 19.09
CA ARG A 404 11.33 12.73 18.06
C ARG A 404 10.89 14.06 17.44
N ARG A 405 9.57 14.30 17.33
CA ARG A 405 9.01 15.55 16.82
C ARG A 405 9.00 16.66 17.86
N VAL A 406 8.80 16.33 19.14
CA VAL A 406 8.99 17.27 20.26
C VAL A 406 10.44 17.73 20.35
N ASP A 407 11.40 16.84 20.12
CA ASP A 407 12.82 17.19 20.12
C ASP A 407 13.20 18.09 18.95
N LEU A 408 12.64 17.86 17.75
CA LEU A 408 12.79 18.79 16.62
C LEU A 408 12.22 20.19 16.93
N ILE A 409 11.09 20.28 17.64
CA ILE A 409 10.53 21.56 18.08
C ILE A 409 11.48 22.23 19.08
N ARG A 410 12.04 21.49 20.05
CA ARG A 410 13.01 22.03 21.01
C ARG A 410 14.29 22.51 20.35
N GLU A 411 14.82 21.73 19.40
CA GLU A 411 16.02 22.08 18.64
C GLU A 411 15.81 23.35 17.81
N PHE A 412 14.67 23.47 17.14
CA PHE A 412 14.30 24.68 16.39
C PHE A 412 14.19 25.91 17.30
N VAL A 413 13.50 25.78 18.45
CA VAL A 413 13.38 26.87 19.44
C VAL A 413 14.75 27.25 20.01
N THR A 414 15.63 26.28 20.24
CA THR A 414 17.00 26.52 20.75
C THR A 414 17.87 27.19 19.69
N THR A 415 17.73 26.78 18.43
CA THR A 415 18.45 27.38 17.29
C THR A 415 18.00 28.82 17.05
N GLY A 416 16.69 29.07 17.08
CA GLY A 416 16.14 30.42 17.07
C GLY A 416 16.69 31.25 18.23
N ARG A 417 16.65 30.72 19.46
CA ARG A 417 17.19 31.40 20.65
C ARG A 417 18.66 31.81 20.50
N ASN A 418 19.51 30.95 19.94
CA ASN A 418 20.93 31.25 19.74
C ASN A 418 21.15 32.33 18.67
N ALA A 419 20.27 32.39 17.67
CA ALA A 419 20.30 33.45 16.66
C ALA A 419 19.83 34.83 17.19
N PHE A 420 19.10 34.85 18.32
CA PHE A 420 18.50 36.06 18.90
C PHE A 420 19.07 36.48 20.27
N SER A 421 20.09 35.79 20.78
CA SER A 421 20.77 36.21 22.02
C SER A 421 21.66 37.43 21.73
N SER A 422 21.45 38.52 22.46
CA SER A 422 22.24 39.76 22.35
C SER A 422 23.73 39.60 22.67
N ASP A 423 24.12 38.43 23.18
CA ASP A 423 25.51 38.08 23.51
C ASP A 423 26.22 37.32 22.37
N ALA A 424 25.52 37.01 21.27
CA ALA A 424 26.16 36.53 20.05
C ALA A 424 26.79 37.74 19.34
N GLY A 425 28.07 38.00 19.66
CA GLY A 425 28.83 39.19 19.30
C GLY A 425 28.61 39.68 17.86
N ALA A 426 28.26 40.95 17.76
CA ALA A 426 28.22 41.74 16.53
C ALA A 426 29.62 42.10 16.01
N ASP A 427 30.56 41.14 16.06
CA ASP A 427 31.93 41.29 15.57
C ASP A 427 32.15 40.45 14.29
N GLY A 428 31.07 40.24 13.54
CA GLY A 428 31.14 39.75 12.16
C GLY A 428 31.74 40.85 11.28
N GLU A 429 33.06 40.83 11.14
CA GLU A 429 33.82 41.60 10.17
C GLU A 429 33.14 41.48 8.78
N LEU A 430 32.66 42.62 8.29
CA LEU A 430 32.13 42.77 6.93
C LEU A 430 33.26 42.44 5.96
N VAL A 431 33.30 41.20 5.46
CA VAL A 431 34.13 40.83 4.31
C VAL A 431 33.54 41.54 3.10
N THR A 432 34.09 42.71 2.77
CA THR A 432 33.82 43.40 1.51
C THR A 432 34.39 42.61 0.34
N ALA A 433 33.66 42.56 -0.76
CA ALA A 433 33.89 41.72 -1.93
C ALA A 433 35.06 42.16 -2.84
N ASP A 434 36.26 42.40 -2.29
CA ASP A 434 37.40 42.89 -3.08
C ASP A 434 38.74 42.17 -2.80
N GLN A 435 38.70 40.87 -2.46
CA GLN A 435 39.92 40.06 -2.24
C GLN A 435 39.96 38.76 -3.08
N THR A 436 39.67 38.87 -4.38
CA THR A 436 40.05 37.83 -5.35
C THR A 436 40.94 38.43 -6.43
N ALA A 437 42.16 38.81 -6.04
CA ALA A 437 43.24 39.11 -6.98
C ALA A 437 44.63 39.03 -6.33
N GLU A 438 44.97 37.93 -5.65
CA GLU A 438 46.38 37.60 -5.36
C GLU A 438 46.54 36.13 -4.94
N ALA A 439 46.37 35.24 -5.92
CA ALA A 439 46.85 33.86 -5.86
C ALA A 439 47.22 33.40 -7.28
N ALA A 440 48.18 34.13 -7.87
CA ALA A 440 48.93 33.74 -9.04
C ALA A 440 50.37 34.24 -8.88
N GLN A 441 51.11 33.59 -7.97
CA GLN A 441 52.56 33.50 -7.95
C GLN A 441 52.99 32.24 -7.24
#